data_AF-R8WWB1-F1
#
_entry.id   AF-R8WWB1-F1
#
_cell.length_a   1.000
_cell.length_b   1.000
_cell.length_c   1.000
_cell.angle_alpha   90.00
_cell.angle_beta   90.00
_cell.angle_gamma   90.00
#
_symmetry.space_group_name_H-M   'P 1'
#
loop_
_entity.id
_entity.type
_entity.pdbx_description
1 polymer ?
#
loop_
_entity_poly.entity_id
_entity_poly.type
_entity_poly.pdbx_seq_one_letter_code
_entity_poly.pdbx_strand_id
1 'polypeptide(L)'
;MTSNELIILILTGVVVLGTIILYILMFIGNKNFYVICSLYKERFGYLPFNTELFYKSSPFFISGYDIKMSFIISPLIFNKKCLASSNDCDVEFIKSLPKKLTRIYVVTFYFSIPIAISFIVAVIMAYLNK
;
A
#
# COMPACT_ATOMS: atom_id res chain seq x y z
N MET A 1 3.57 -27.72 -24.40
CA MET A 1 3.16 -26.43 -23.82
C MET A 1 2.64 -25.56 -24.95
N THR A 2 1.36 -25.21 -24.95
CA THR A 2 0.80 -24.29 -25.95
C THR A 2 1.26 -22.86 -25.67
N SER A 3 1.15 -21.97 -26.67
CA SER A 3 1.48 -20.55 -26.48
C SER A 3 0.70 -19.92 -25.31
N ASN A 4 -0.55 -20.34 -25.10
CA ASN A 4 -1.39 -19.86 -23.99
C ASN A 4 -0.89 -20.32 -22.62
N GLU A 5 -0.49 -21.59 -22.49
CA GLU A 5 0.08 -22.13 -21.25
C GLU A 5 1.39 -21.42 -20.88
N LEU A 6 2.22 -21.11 -21.88
CA LEU A 6 3.46 -20.36 -21.69
C LEU A 6 3.20 -18.92 -21.20
N ILE A 7 2.22 -18.23 -21.79
CA ILE A 7 1.81 -16.89 -21.36
C ILE A 7 1.28 -16.92 -19.92
N ILE A 8 0.42 -17.89 -19.58
CA ILE A 8 -0.11 -18.03 -18.22
C ILE A 8 1.03 -18.26 -17.23
N LEU A 9 1.98 -19.16 -17.54
CA LEU A 9 3.13 -19.43 -16.68
C LEU A 9 3.96 -18.17 -16.42
N ILE A 10 4.25 -17.37 -17.47
CA ILE A 10 4.98 -16.12 -17.32
C ILE A 10 4.23 -15.13 -16.44
N LEU A 11 2.93 -14.93 -16.68
CA LEU A 11 2.11 -14.02 -15.90
C LEU A 11 2.03 -14.44 -14.43
N THR A 12 1.86 -15.73 -14.16
CA THR A 12 1.90 -16.27 -12.79
C THR A 12 3.26 -16.02 -12.14
N GLY A 13 4.37 -16.23 -12.85
CA GLY A 13 5.71 -15.93 -12.35
C GLY A 13 5.90 -14.45 -12.00
N VAL A 14 5.43 -13.55 -12.87
CA VAL A 14 5.45 -12.10 -12.62
C VAL A 14 4.64 -11.73 -11.37
N VAL A 15 3.44 -12.31 -11.21
CA VAL A 15 2.61 -12.06 -10.03
C VAL A 15 3.31 -12.55 -8.76
N VAL A 16 3.82 -13.78 -8.73
CA VAL A 16 4.49 -14.35 -7.55
C VAL A 16 5.70 -13.51 -7.13
N LEU A 17 6.60 -13.21 -8.07
CA LEU A 17 7.79 -12.39 -7.79
C LEU A 17 7.40 -10.97 -7.39
N GLY A 18 6.42 -10.38 -8.07
CA GLY A 18 5.88 -9.06 -7.76
C GLY A 18 5.30 -8.99 -6.36
N THR A 19 4.52 -10.00 -5.94
CA THR A 19 3.95 -10.07 -4.58
C THR A 19 5.03 -10.19 -3.52
N ILE A 20 6.10 -10.96 -3.75
CA ILE A 20 7.24 -11.05 -2.81
C ILE A 20 7.88 -9.66 -2.63
N ILE A 21 8.13 -8.96 -3.73
CA ILE A 21 8.70 -7.61 -3.70
C ILE A 21 7.75 -6.64 -2.97
N LEU A 22 6.44 -6.71 -3.24
CA LEU A 22 5.44 -5.89 -2.53
C LEU A 22 5.50 -6.11 -1.02
N TYR A 23 5.57 -7.35 -0.56
CA TYR A 23 5.70 -7.63 0.86
C TYR A 23 6.96 -7.00 1.46
N ILE A 24 8.11 -7.10 0.79
CA ILE A 24 9.35 -6.45 1.23
C ILE A 24 9.15 -4.93 1.36
N LEU A 25 8.54 -4.29 0.36
CA LEU A 25 8.25 -2.86 0.39
C LEU A 25 7.28 -2.49 1.53
N MET A 26 6.26 -3.30 1.80
CA MET A 26 5.35 -3.12 2.92
C MET A 26 6.07 -3.24 4.26
N PHE A 27 7.02 -4.17 4.43
CA PHE A 27 7.83 -4.25 5.66
C PHE A 27 8.72 -3.04 5.87
N ILE A 28 9.32 -2.51 4.80
CA ILE A 28 10.11 -1.27 4.85
C ILE A 28 9.19 -0.10 5.21
N GLY A 29 8.04 0.01 4.54
CA GLY A 29 7.02 1.02 4.82
C GLY A 29 6.53 0.96 6.27
N ASN A 30 6.32 -0.23 6.81
CA ASN A 30 5.88 -0.42 8.19
C ASN A 30 6.85 0.16 9.22
N LYS A 31 8.16 0.17 8.96
CA LYS A 31 9.13 0.86 9.83
C LYS A 31 8.94 2.38 9.77
N ASN A 32 8.76 2.93 8.58
CA ASN A 32 8.52 4.36 8.39
C ASN A 32 7.18 4.79 8.99
N PHE A 33 6.17 3.92 8.99
CA PHE A 33 4.84 4.19 9.54
C PHE A 33 4.91 4.63 11.00
N TYR A 34 5.69 3.93 11.82
CA TYR A 34 5.82 4.27 13.25
C TYR A 34 6.48 5.63 13.48
N VAL A 35 7.47 5.98 12.64
CA VAL A 35 8.11 7.30 12.66
C VAL A 35 7.13 8.41 12.24
N ILE A 36 6.30 8.15 11.23
CA ILE A 36 5.28 9.11 10.81
C ILE A 36 4.22 9.29 11.90
N CYS A 37 3.83 8.21 12.57
CA CYS A 37 2.90 8.27 13.69
C CYS A 37 3.46 9.05 14.88
N SER A 38 4.74 8.93 15.21
CA SER A 38 5.34 9.73 16.28
C SER A 38 5.36 11.22 15.94
N LEU A 39 5.74 11.58 14.71
CA LEU A 39 5.71 12.96 14.23
C LEU A 39 4.28 13.54 14.18
N TYR A 40 3.29 12.71 13.82
CA TYR A 40 1.89 13.11 13.79
C TYR A 40 1.38 13.40 15.22
N LYS A 41 1.68 12.50 16.17
CA LYS A 41 1.33 12.69 17.59
C LYS A 41 2.00 13.91 18.19
N GLU A 42 3.26 14.19 17.85
CA GLU A 42 3.98 15.38 18.31
C GLU A 42 3.29 16.67 17.84
N ARG A 43 2.78 16.68 16.59
CA ARG A 43 2.13 17.86 16.01
C ARG A 43 0.67 18.05 16.45
N PHE A 44 -0.11 16.96 16.55
CA PHE A 44 -1.57 17.03 16.72
C PHE A 44 -2.06 16.41 18.04
N GLY A 45 -1.20 15.77 18.82
CA GLY A 45 -1.52 15.18 20.13
C GLY A 45 -2.19 13.79 20.10
N TYR A 46 -2.85 13.42 19.00
CA TYR A 46 -3.55 12.13 18.85
C TYR A 46 -3.34 11.53 17.45
N LEU A 47 -3.66 10.25 17.25
CA LEU A 47 -3.66 9.60 15.93
C LEU A 47 -5.09 9.54 15.38
N PRO A 48 -5.26 9.45 14.05
CA PRO A 48 -6.55 9.13 13.46
C PRO A 48 -7.08 7.79 14.01
N PHE A 49 -8.38 7.71 14.28
CA PHE A 49 -9.02 6.56 14.93
C PHE A 49 -8.67 5.22 14.27
N ASN A 50 -8.78 5.17 12.93
CA ASN A 50 -8.44 3.97 12.16
C ASN A 50 -6.97 3.56 12.30
N THR A 51 -6.07 4.55 12.35
CA THR A 51 -4.64 4.33 12.55
C THR A 51 -4.34 3.81 13.94
N GLU A 52 -5.03 4.32 14.95
CA GLU A 52 -4.89 3.87 16.33
C GLU A 52 -5.42 2.46 16.54
N LEU A 53 -6.61 2.16 16.01
CA LEU A 53 -7.25 0.84 16.12
C LEU A 53 -6.39 -0.27 15.49
N PHE A 54 -5.77 0.01 14.35
CA PHE A 54 -4.93 -0.95 13.61
C PHE A 54 -3.43 -0.69 13.75
N TYR A 55 -3.01 0.08 14.77
CA TYR A 55 -1.61 0.52 14.93
C TYR A 55 -0.61 -0.64 14.91
N LYS A 56 -0.96 -1.75 15.59
CA LYS A 56 -0.14 -2.96 15.70
C LYS A 56 -0.35 -3.97 14.58
N SER A 57 -1.20 -3.69 13.59
CA SER A 57 -1.49 -4.63 12.51
C SER A 57 -0.24 -4.89 11.66
N SER A 58 0.03 -6.17 11.45
CA SER A 58 1.14 -6.64 10.63
C SER A 58 0.87 -6.40 9.15
N PRO A 59 1.91 -6.16 8.31
CA PRO A 59 1.78 -6.22 6.85
C PRO A 59 1.16 -7.52 6.30
N PHE A 60 1.24 -8.62 7.06
CA PHE A 60 0.58 -9.88 6.69
C PHE A 60 -0.95 -9.85 6.84
N PHE A 61 -1.49 -8.94 7.66
CA PHE A 61 -2.92 -8.70 7.75
C PHE A 61 -3.28 -7.51 6.85
N ILE A 62 -3.42 -7.79 5.56
CA ILE A 62 -3.54 -6.78 4.49
C ILE A 62 -4.64 -5.76 4.79
N SER A 63 -5.85 -6.20 5.16
CA SER A 63 -6.97 -5.29 5.42
C SER A 63 -6.69 -4.32 6.57
N GLY A 64 -6.18 -4.80 7.70
CA GLY A 64 -5.81 -3.92 8.81
C GLY A 64 -4.60 -3.03 8.49
N TYR A 65 -3.66 -3.54 7.71
CA TYR A 65 -2.53 -2.75 7.21
C TYR A 65 -2.98 -1.61 6.30
N ASP A 66 -3.91 -1.86 5.38
CA ASP A 66 -4.44 -0.81 4.50
C ASP A 66 -5.22 0.24 5.28
N ILE A 67 -6.03 -0.19 6.25
CA ILE A 67 -6.79 0.72 7.11
C ILE A 67 -5.86 1.64 7.90
N LYS A 68 -4.82 1.11 8.56
CA LYS A 68 -3.88 1.97 9.32
C LYS A 68 -3.06 2.87 8.41
N MET A 69 -2.81 2.45 7.17
CA MET A 69 -2.01 3.22 6.20
C MET A 69 -2.82 4.29 5.47
N SER A 70 -4.15 4.23 5.53
CA SER A 70 -5.08 5.11 4.80
C SER A 70 -4.79 6.60 5.01
N PHE A 71 -4.47 7.04 6.23
CA PHE A 71 -4.16 8.45 6.52
C PHE A 71 -2.85 8.95 5.89
N ILE A 72 -1.95 8.05 5.47
CA ILE A 72 -0.72 8.38 4.74
C ILE A 72 -0.96 8.30 3.23
N ILE A 73 -1.63 7.23 2.78
CA ILE A 73 -1.85 6.96 1.35
C ILE A 73 -2.84 7.95 0.74
N SER A 74 -3.97 8.22 1.41
CA SER A 74 -5.00 9.11 0.88
C SER A 74 -4.47 10.52 0.57
N PRO A 75 -3.67 11.15 1.45
CA PRO A 75 -3.08 12.44 1.14
C PRO A 75 -1.97 12.42 0.10
N LEU A 76 -1.13 11.38 0.08
CA LEU A 76 0.00 11.29 -0.85
C LEU A 76 -0.43 11.06 -2.30
N ILE A 77 -1.44 10.21 -2.50
CA ILE A 77 -1.81 9.72 -3.83
C ILE A 77 -3.01 10.47 -4.39
N PHE A 78 -4.03 10.67 -3.55
CA PHE A 78 -5.30 11.23 -4.00
C PHE A 78 -5.42 12.73 -3.67
N ASN A 79 -4.45 13.33 -2.96
CA ASN A 79 -4.54 14.69 -2.42
C ASN A 79 -5.82 14.92 -1.60
N LYS A 80 -6.37 13.85 -1.02
CA LYS A 80 -7.62 13.88 -0.25
C LYS A 80 -7.33 13.66 1.23
N LYS A 81 -8.13 14.31 2.07
CA LYS A 81 -8.16 14.06 3.51
C LYS A 81 -8.61 12.62 3.75
N CYS A 82 -8.13 12.01 4.83
CA CYS A 82 -8.64 10.71 5.26
C CYS A 82 -10.10 10.87 5.71
N LEU A 83 -11.02 10.04 5.22
CA LEU A 83 -12.45 10.08 5.58
C LEU A 83 -12.70 9.94 7.10
N ALA A 84 -11.75 9.34 7.82
CA ALA A 84 -11.83 9.08 9.25
C ALA A 84 -10.98 10.04 10.11
N SER A 85 -10.44 11.10 9.51
CA SER A 85 -9.72 12.13 10.23
C SER A 85 -10.57 13.40 10.32
N SER A 86 -10.78 13.89 11.54
CA SER A 86 -11.36 15.20 11.82
C SER A 86 -10.40 16.35 11.54
N ASN A 87 -9.15 16.07 11.15
CA ASN A 87 -8.12 17.08 10.92
C ASN A 87 -8.05 17.50 9.45
N ASP A 88 -8.38 18.77 9.21
CA ASP A 88 -8.30 19.39 7.88
C ASP A 88 -6.85 19.52 7.36
N CYS A 89 -5.86 19.43 8.24
CA CYS A 89 -4.43 19.64 7.94
C CYS A 89 -3.64 18.35 7.64
N ASP A 90 -4.29 17.18 7.55
CA ASP A 90 -3.62 15.91 7.27
C ASP A 90 -2.84 15.92 5.95
N VAL A 91 -3.40 16.59 4.94
CA VAL A 91 -2.77 16.69 3.63
C VAL A 91 -1.51 17.52 3.67
N GLU A 92 -1.53 18.63 4.40
CA GLU A 92 -0.37 19.51 4.54
C GLU A 92 0.73 18.84 5.37
N PHE A 93 0.36 18.19 6.48
CA PHE A 93 1.32 17.45 7.30
C PHE A 93 2.02 16.36 6.51
N ILE A 94 1.27 15.47 5.87
CA ILE A 94 1.86 14.34 5.14
C ILE A 94 2.75 14.82 3.98
N LYS A 95 2.39 15.91 3.30
CA LYS A 95 3.22 16.51 2.25
C LYS A 95 4.47 17.21 2.77
N SER A 96 4.41 17.75 3.99
CA SER A 96 5.56 18.39 4.64
C SER A 96 6.63 17.38 5.10
N LEU A 97 6.29 16.09 5.20
CA LEU A 97 7.22 15.05 5.65
C LEU A 97 8.39 14.84 4.67
N PRO A 98 9.58 14.46 5.18
CA PRO A 98 10.72 14.11 4.35
C PRO A 98 10.36 13.02 3.32
N LYS A 99 10.71 13.25 2.05
CA LYS A 99 10.46 12.31 0.95
C LYS A 99 11.03 10.91 1.21
N LYS A 100 12.10 10.80 2.00
CA LYS A 100 12.68 9.51 2.40
C LYS A 100 11.68 8.61 3.15
N LEU A 101 10.79 9.20 3.95
CA LEU A 101 9.77 8.48 4.70
C LEU A 101 8.56 8.13 3.84
N THR A 102 8.14 9.04 2.95
CA THR A 102 6.88 8.92 2.20
C THR A 102 7.02 8.25 0.83
N ARG A 103 8.19 8.33 0.19
CA ARG A 103 8.43 7.78 -1.16
C ARG A 103 8.14 6.28 -1.24
N ILE A 104 8.41 5.53 -0.18
CA ILE A 104 8.18 4.07 -0.16
C ILE A 104 6.71 3.73 -0.43
N TYR A 105 5.76 4.50 0.09
CA TYR A 105 4.32 4.23 -0.09
C TYR A 105 3.87 4.54 -1.51
N VAL A 106 4.39 5.62 -2.09
CA VAL A 106 4.13 5.98 -3.49
C VAL A 106 4.65 4.89 -4.41
N VAL A 107 5.89 4.44 -4.21
CA VAL A 107 6.49 3.35 -4.99
C VAL A 107 5.68 2.06 -4.82
N THR A 108 5.32 1.70 -3.59
CA THR A 108 4.55 0.48 -3.32
C THR A 108 3.20 0.48 -4.05
N PHE A 109 2.48 1.61 -4.04
CA PHE A 109 1.19 1.74 -4.71
C PHE A 109 1.29 1.65 -6.24
N TYR A 110 2.22 2.38 -6.86
CA TYR A 110 2.38 2.31 -8.31
C TYR A 110 2.93 0.95 -8.76
N PHE A 111 3.72 0.28 -7.91
CA PHE A 111 4.21 -1.07 -8.18
C PHE A 111 3.09 -2.14 -8.05
N SER A 112 2.09 -1.94 -7.19
CA SER A 112 0.99 -2.90 -7.04
C SER A 112 0.02 -2.92 -8.24
N ILE A 113 -0.14 -1.80 -8.95
CA ILE A 113 -1.05 -1.68 -10.11
C ILE A 113 -0.73 -2.71 -11.22
N PRO A 114 0.49 -2.75 -11.80
CA PRO A 114 0.80 -3.69 -12.88
C PRO A 114 0.73 -5.15 -12.41
N ILE A 115 1.04 -5.44 -11.15
CA ILE A 115 0.91 -6.78 -10.57
C ILE A 115 -0.56 -7.20 -10.52
N ALA A 116 -1.44 -6.31 -10.06
CA ALA A 116 -2.88 -6.56 -10.02
C ALA A 116 -3.46 -6.79 -11.42
N ILE A 117 -3.06 -5.97 -12.40
CA ILE A 117 -3.45 -6.15 -13.80
C ILE A 117 -2.96 -7.51 -14.34
N SER A 118 -1.68 -7.85 -14.09
CA SER A 118 -1.11 -9.13 -14.52
C SER A 118 -1.86 -10.32 -13.93
N PHE A 119 -2.27 -10.23 -12.67
CA PHE A 119 -3.08 -11.26 -12.01
C PHE A 119 -4.46 -11.40 -12.65
N ILE A 120 -5.17 -10.29 -12.90
CA ILE A 120 -6.49 -10.32 -13.56
C ILE A 120 -6.38 -10.96 -14.95
N VAL A 121 -5.39 -10.57 -15.74
CA VAL A 121 -5.17 -11.14 -17.08
C VAL A 121 -4.84 -12.63 -17.00
N ALA A 122 -4.00 -13.04 -16.05
CA ALA A 122 -3.68 -14.46 -15.84
C ALA A 122 -4.92 -15.29 -15.52
N VAL A 123 -5.80 -14.80 -14.64
CA VAL A 123 -7.05 -15.47 -14.26
C VAL A 123 -8.01 -15.56 -15.45
N ILE A 124 -8.19 -14.48 -16.20
CA ILE A 124 -9.04 -14.48 -17.40
C ILE A 124 -8.53 -15.49 -18.43
N MET A 125 -7.22 -15.48 -18.71
CA MET A 125 -6.60 -16.42 -19.65
C MET A 125 -6.73 -17.87 -19.19
N ALA A 126 -6.52 -18.14 -17.90
CA ALA A 126 -6.69 -19.48 -17.33
C ALA A 126 -8.15 -19.96 -17.41
N TYR A 127 -9.12 -19.06 -17.25
CA TYR A 127 -10.54 -19.36 -17.41
C TYR A 127 -10.93 -19.64 -18.86
N LEU A 128 -10.38 -18.88 -19.81
CA LEU A 128 -10.65 -19.05 -21.25
C LEU A 128 -9.93 -20.26 -21.85
N ASN A 129 -8.81 -20.68 -21.26
CA ASN A 129 -8.03 -21.86 -21.68
C ASN A 129 -8.50 -23.16 -21.01
N LYS A 130 -9.66 -23.12 -20.35
CA LYS A 130 -10.35 -24.27 -19.74
C LYS A 130 -11.10 -25.07 -20.80
#